data_AF-A0A067QCX8-F1
#
_entry.id   AF-A0A067QCX8-F1
#
_cell.length_a   1.000
_cell.length_b   1.000
_cell.length_c   1.000
_cell.angle_alpha   90.00
_cell.angle_beta   90.00
_cell.angle_gamma   90.00
#
_symmetry.space_group_name_H-M   'P 1'
#
loop_
_entity.id
_entity.type
_entity.pdbx_description
1 polymer ?
#
loop_
_entity_poly.entity_id
_entity_poly.type
_entity_poly.pdbx_seq_one_letter_code
_entity_poly.pdbx_strand_id
1 'polypeptide(L)'
;MGILTEKSEVFNGMFSIPTGGQLTVTKGSYNDYPILLQQVMNREFEHLMFFFYDWAPPPHSIQRLMDTLKLATRWGIEAGWKFAIHHLDSMTLNPSLRLELSRLYRVDNWIEPAFKELIPIRLNAITDEDVYRMGLRTYRKLTTTKELIEDEWKVVAMLPPPIEFESTGCKDHDKCCAVWKDIWWKCLGRKLLHPLKPLPLSEAANFVLDMEVPGMTSECHQAMMELIVLGDGFEEEKKHIEKAIEDLEAYQKDT
;
A
#
# COMPACT_ATOMS: atom_id res chain seq x y z
N MET A 1 31.95 18.62 23.02
CA MET A 1 31.70 17.68 21.92
C MET A 1 30.73 18.34 20.94
N GLY A 2 30.92 18.15 19.63
CA GLY A 2 30.05 18.76 18.61
C GLY A 2 28.70 18.04 18.50
N ILE A 3 27.68 18.72 17.99
CA ILE A 3 26.32 18.15 17.86
C ILE A 3 26.29 16.83 17.06
N LEU A 4 27.16 16.70 16.05
CA LEU A 4 27.30 15.48 15.26
C LEU A 4 27.82 14.30 16.09
N THR A 5 28.84 14.51 16.93
CA THR A 5 29.37 13.45 17.84
C THR A 5 28.37 13.04 18.90
N GLU A 6 27.53 13.98 19.35
CA GLU A 6 26.51 13.70 20.37
C GLU A 6 25.36 12.88 19.81
N LYS A 7 24.94 13.15 18.57
CA LYS A 7 23.73 12.58 17.99
C LYS A 7 23.96 11.38 17.07
N SER A 8 25.20 11.02 16.77
CA SER A 8 25.56 9.94 15.85
C SER A 8 26.80 9.20 16.29
N GLU A 9 26.65 7.90 16.51
CA GLU A 9 27.77 7.00 16.80
C GLU A 9 28.75 6.90 15.62
N VAL A 10 28.25 7.00 14.38
CA VAL A 10 29.09 7.00 13.18
C VAL A 10 30.05 8.18 13.21
N PHE A 11 29.56 9.38 13.50
CA PHE A 11 30.42 10.56 13.63
C PHE A 11 31.33 10.45 14.86
N ASN A 12 30.82 9.99 16.00
CA ASN A 12 31.65 9.76 17.19
C ASN A 12 32.83 8.83 16.91
N GLY A 13 32.58 7.69 16.26
CA GLY A 13 33.61 6.76 15.81
C GLY A 13 34.58 7.40 14.81
N MET A 14 34.06 8.06 13.78
CA MET A 14 34.88 8.72 12.76
C MET A 14 35.85 9.77 13.34
N PHE A 15 35.40 10.54 14.33
CA PHE A 15 36.23 11.55 14.99
C PHE A 15 37.17 10.99 16.07
N SER A 16 36.91 9.76 16.54
CA SER A 16 37.74 9.10 17.55
C SER A 16 38.89 8.26 16.97
N ILE A 17 38.92 8.03 15.65
CA ILE A 17 40.00 7.29 14.99
C ILE A 17 41.29 8.13 15.00
N PRO A 18 42.40 7.66 15.61
CA PRO A 18 43.68 8.34 15.54
C PRO A 18 44.14 8.42 14.07
N THR A 19 44.36 9.62 13.56
CA THR A 19 44.97 9.81 12.24
C THR A 19 46.47 9.51 12.38
N GLY A 20 46.87 8.28 12.04
CA GLY A 20 48.24 7.81 12.23
C GLY A 20 49.27 8.53 11.35
N GLY A 21 50.38 8.96 11.98
CA GLY A 21 51.65 9.30 11.34
C GLY A 21 51.97 10.80 11.26
N GLN A 22 53.13 11.19 11.81
CA GLN A 22 53.69 12.56 11.95
C GLN A 22 53.83 13.42 10.67
N LEU A 23 53.29 13.03 9.52
CA LEU A 23 53.49 13.74 8.23
C LEU A 23 52.23 13.90 7.36
N THR A 24 51.05 13.46 7.80
CA THR A 24 49.80 13.68 7.05
C THR A 24 48.89 14.63 7.81
N VAL A 25 48.56 15.78 7.20
CA VAL A 25 47.58 16.73 7.73
C VAL A 25 46.27 15.99 8.02
N THR A 26 45.81 16.02 9.27
CA THR A 26 44.57 15.38 9.69
C THR A 26 43.38 16.02 8.96
N LYS A 27 42.57 15.22 8.26
CA LYS A 27 41.33 15.71 7.65
C LYS A 27 40.41 16.31 8.72
N GLY A 28 39.85 17.48 8.45
CA GLY A 28 39.02 18.25 9.38
C GLY A 28 39.79 19.21 10.29
N SER A 29 41.12 19.30 10.20
CA SER A 29 41.92 20.20 11.04
C SER A 29 42.04 21.64 10.51
N TYR A 30 41.87 21.84 9.20
CA TYR A 30 41.94 23.14 8.53
C TYR A 30 40.90 23.24 7.42
N ASN A 31 40.54 24.47 7.03
CA ASN A 31 39.61 24.74 5.93
C ASN A 31 40.07 24.13 4.60
N ASP A 32 41.38 24.06 4.37
CA ASP A 32 41.97 23.49 3.15
C ASP A 32 41.95 21.95 3.12
N TYR A 33 41.61 21.31 4.25
CA TYR A 33 41.56 19.85 4.40
C TYR A 33 40.24 19.41 5.05
N PRO A 34 39.07 19.69 4.44
CA PRO A 34 37.79 19.37 5.05
C PRO A 34 37.51 17.86 5.05
N ILE A 35 36.54 17.45 5.88
CA ILE A 35 35.96 16.11 5.81
C ILE A 35 34.92 16.10 4.70
N LEU A 36 35.17 15.31 3.66
CA LEU A 36 34.26 15.18 2.51
C LEU A 36 33.26 14.05 2.76
N LEU A 37 31.99 14.41 2.90
CA LEU A 37 30.88 13.46 3.04
C LEU A 37 30.50 12.93 1.65
N GLN A 38 30.97 11.73 1.32
CA GLN A 38 30.72 11.12 0.01
C GLN A 38 29.23 10.80 -0.18
N GLN A 39 28.71 11.04 -1.39
CA GLN A 39 27.31 10.75 -1.76
C GLN A 39 26.28 11.50 -0.90
N VAL A 40 26.62 12.71 -0.41
CA VAL A 40 25.70 13.62 0.26
C VAL A 40 25.68 14.92 -0.52
N MET A 41 24.48 15.37 -0.89
CA MET A 41 24.31 16.70 -1.49
C MET A 41 24.31 17.77 -0.40
N ASN A 42 24.82 18.97 -0.72
CA ASN A 42 24.83 20.11 0.21
C ASN A 42 23.43 20.40 0.79
N ARG A 43 22.39 20.34 -0.07
CA ARG A 43 20.99 20.50 0.33
C ARG A 43 20.54 19.49 1.39
N GLU A 44 20.93 18.22 1.22
CA GLU A 44 20.53 17.15 2.15
C GLU A 44 21.15 17.41 3.53
N PHE A 45 22.44 17.79 3.53
CA PHE A 45 23.15 18.10 4.76
C PHE A 45 22.57 19.33 5.47
N GLU A 46 22.24 20.37 4.70
CA GLU A 46 21.56 21.57 5.22
C GLU A 46 20.22 21.24 5.88
N HIS A 47 19.39 20.40 5.24
CA HIS A 47 18.12 19.94 5.82
C HIS A 47 18.31 19.20 7.15
N LEU A 48 19.35 18.37 7.27
CA LEU A 48 19.70 17.73 8.54
C LEU A 48 20.17 18.76 9.59
N MET A 49 20.94 19.78 9.20
CA MET A 49 21.35 20.84 10.13
C MET A 49 20.14 21.61 10.65
N PHE A 50 19.15 21.90 9.80
CA PHE A 50 17.90 22.52 10.25
C PHE A 50 17.15 21.68 11.28
N PHE A 51 17.23 20.35 11.20
CA PHE A 51 16.71 19.48 12.24
C PHE A 51 17.49 19.63 13.56
N PHE A 52 18.82 19.55 13.51
CA PHE A 52 19.65 19.59 14.72
C PHE A 52 19.52 20.87 15.53
N TYR A 53 19.39 22.00 14.85
CA TYR A 53 19.35 23.30 15.50
C TYR A 53 17.93 23.88 15.62
N ASP A 54 16.91 23.10 15.25
CA ASP A 54 15.50 23.52 15.21
C ASP A 54 15.30 24.85 14.46
N TRP A 55 16.08 25.05 13.39
CA TRP A 55 16.18 26.34 12.71
C TRP A 55 15.06 26.64 11.73
N ALA A 56 14.21 25.67 11.45
CA ALA A 56 13.17 25.85 10.46
C ALA A 56 11.83 25.32 11.00
N PRO A 57 10.93 26.23 11.42
CA PRO A 57 9.64 25.87 12.00
C PRO A 57 8.73 25.21 10.95
N PRO A 58 7.63 24.56 11.38
CA PRO A 58 6.61 24.05 10.47
C PRO A 58 6.01 25.16 9.58
N PRO A 59 5.47 24.82 8.39
CA PRO A 59 5.34 23.47 7.83
C PRO A 59 6.65 22.94 7.23
N HIS A 60 6.89 21.64 7.38
CA HIS A 60 8.03 20.95 6.76
C HIS A 60 7.64 20.45 5.35
N SER A 61 8.55 20.59 4.39
CA SER A 61 8.34 20.01 3.05
C SER A 61 8.66 18.52 3.04
N ILE A 62 7.99 17.75 2.18
CA ILE A 62 8.26 16.32 1.98
C ILE A 62 9.74 16.09 1.66
N GLN A 63 10.32 16.90 0.75
CA GLN A 63 11.73 16.77 0.39
C GLN A 63 12.68 16.96 1.58
N ARG A 64 12.40 17.93 2.47
CA ARG A 64 13.22 18.14 3.68
C ARG A 64 13.15 16.94 4.61
N LEU A 65 11.95 16.39 4.83
CA LEU A 65 11.78 15.22 5.68
C LEU A 65 12.46 13.98 5.07
N MET A 66 12.37 13.79 3.75
CA MET A 66 13.06 12.71 3.04
C MET A 66 14.59 12.84 3.12
N ASP A 67 15.14 14.05 2.93
CA ASP A 67 16.57 14.32 3.04
C ASP A 67 17.07 14.06 4.48
N THR A 68 16.31 14.52 5.49
CA THR A 68 16.59 14.24 6.90
C THR A 68 16.51 12.75 7.20
N LEU A 69 15.47 12.04 6.75
CA LEU A 69 15.31 10.60 6.95
C LEU A 69 16.47 9.81 6.33
N LYS A 70 16.88 10.17 5.11
CA LYS A 70 18.01 9.56 4.41
C LYS A 70 19.30 9.66 5.22
N LEU A 71 19.67 10.86 5.64
CA LEU A 71 20.92 11.08 6.37
C LEU A 71 20.85 10.56 7.80
N ALA A 72 19.70 10.69 8.46
CA ALA A 72 19.48 10.14 9.80
C ALA A 72 19.64 8.62 9.82
N THR A 73 19.07 7.92 8.83
CA THR A 73 19.26 6.47 8.67
C THR A 73 20.73 6.14 8.41
N ARG A 74 21.37 6.86 7.48
CA ARG A 74 22.77 6.63 7.10
C ARG A 74 23.74 6.78 8.26
N TRP A 75 23.46 7.70 9.17
CA TRP A 75 24.37 8.06 10.28
C TRP A 75 23.86 7.63 11.65
N GLY A 76 22.82 6.78 11.72
CA GLY A 76 22.30 6.26 12.98
C GLY A 76 21.74 7.34 13.92
N ILE A 77 21.13 8.41 13.38
CA ILE A 77 20.56 9.51 14.16
C ILE A 77 19.08 9.20 14.43
N GLU A 78 18.82 8.37 15.43
CA GLU A 78 17.48 7.86 15.75
C GLU A 78 16.44 8.98 15.94
N ALA A 79 16.82 10.08 16.59
CA ALA A 79 15.92 11.22 16.79
C ALA A 79 15.49 11.87 15.46
N GLY A 80 16.41 11.96 14.49
CA GLY A 80 16.12 12.51 13.16
C GLY A 80 15.24 11.58 12.33
N TRP A 81 15.44 10.26 12.48
CA TRP A 81 14.57 9.26 11.87
C TRP A 81 13.14 9.38 12.42
N LYS A 82 12.98 9.37 13.75
CA LYS A 82 11.67 9.50 14.41
C LYS A 82 10.96 10.80 14.05
N PHE A 83 11.69 11.90 14.03
CA PHE A 83 11.18 13.21 13.61
C PHE A 83 10.63 13.16 12.18
N ALA A 84 11.41 12.64 11.24
CA ALA A 84 11.01 12.59 9.84
C ALA A 84 9.79 11.68 9.62
N ILE A 85 9.80 10.48 10.22
CA ILE A 85 8.67 9.53 10.14
C ILE A 85 7.40 10.13 10.75
N HIS A 86 7.49 10.73 11.94
CA HIS A 86 6.34 11.35 12.60
C HIS A 86 5.64 12.38 11.70
N HIS A 87 6.41 13.26 11.06
CA HIS A 87 5.83 14.27 10.18
C HIS A 87 5.34 13.68 8.85
N LEU A 88 6.08 12.75 8.25
CA LEU A 88 5.65 12.11 7.00
C LEU A 88 4.37 11.28 7.18
N ASP A 89 4.20 10.62 8.32
CA ASP A 89 3.01 9.82 8.65
C ASP A 89 1.73 10.68 8.70
N SER A 90 1.87 11.94 9.10
CA SER A 90 0.78 12.93 9.10
C SER A 90 0.44 13.50 7.72
N MET A 91 1.22 13.19 6.68
CA MET A 91 1.07 13.77 5.34
C MET A 91 0.39 12.80 4.37
N THR A 92 -0.33 13.38 3.41
CA THR A 92 -0.80 12.64 2.24
C THR A 92 0.35 12.43 1.25
N LEU A 93 0.94 11.25 1.30
CA LEU A 93 1.99 10.85 0.36
C LEU A 93 1.37 10.11 -0.83
N ASN A 94 1.97 10.25 -2.01
CA ASN A 94 1.68 9.33 -3.11
C ASN A 94 1.98 7.89 -2.66
N PRO A 95 1.12 6.90 -2.94
CA PRO A 95 1.27 5.55 -2.41
C PRO A 95 2.54 4.85 -2.91
N SER A 96 2.99 5.10 -4.14
CA SER A 96 4.25 4.61 -4.68
C SER A 96 5.45 5.14 -3.89
N LEU A 97 5.43 6.44 -3.53
CA LEU A 97 6.43 7.04 -2.66
C LEU A 97 6.37 6.45 -1.25
N ARG A 98 5.16 6.26 -0.69
CA ARG A 98 4.99 5.68 0.63
C ARG A 98 5.58 4.26 0.70
N LEU A 99 5.40 3.44 -0.34
CA LEU A 99 5.99 2.09 -0.46
C LEU A 99 7.51 2.11 -0.69
N GLU A 100 8.02 3.12 -1.40
CA GLU A 100 9.46 3.32 -1.54
C GLU A 100 10.10 3.59 -0.18
N LEU A 101 9.55 4.57 0.55
CA LEU A 101 10.05 4.97 1.86
C LEU A 101 9.89 3.85 2.89
N SER A 102 8.77 3.11 2.86
CA SER A 102 8.57 1.96 3.76
C SER A 102 9.68 0.94 3.59
N ARG A 103 10.03 0.60 2.34
CA ARG A 103 11.10 -0.36 2.03
C ARG A 103 12.47 0.16 2.40
N LEU A 104 12.79 1.40 2.03
CA LEU A 104 14.13 1.98 2.25
C LEU A 104 14.44 2.20 3.73
N TYR A 105 13.41 2.50 4.54
CA TYR A 105 13.59 2.95 5.92
C TYR A 105 12.90 2.05 6.97
N ARG A 106 12.40 0.88 6.55
CA ARG A 106 11.75 -0.14 7.42
C ARG A 106 10.55 0.37 8.20
N VAL A 107 9.60 0.97 7.49
CA VAL A 107 8.36 1.50 8.05
C VAL A 107 7.19 0.59 7.63
N ASP A 108 7.09 -0.58 8.26
CA ASP A 108 6.20 -1.68 7.80
C ASP A 108 4.72 -1.27 7.76
N ASN A 109 4.25 -0.51 8.75
CA ASN A 109 2.86 -0.06 8.87
C ASN A 109 2.39 0.86 7.72
N TRP A 110 3.29 1.28 6.84
CA TRP A 110 2.97 2.06 5.65
C TRP A 110 2.61 1.19 4.43
N ILE A 111 2.95 -0.10 4.45
CA ILE A 111 2.77 -1.01 3.30
C ILE A 111 1.29 -1.22 3.02
N GLU A 112 0.53 -1.68 4.02
CA GLU A 112 -0.91 -1.97 3.90
C GLU A 112 -1.71 -0.77 3.35
N PRO A 113 -1.69 0.42 3.96
CA PRO A 113 -2.50 1.54 3.49
C PRO A 113 -2.09 1.98 2.08
N ALA A 114 -0.78 2.04 1.79
CA ALA A 114 -0.31 2.43 0.45
C ALA A 114 -0.73 1.42 -0.63
N PHE A 115 -0.65 0.12 -0.33
CA PHE A 115 -1.04 -0.91 -1.29
C PHE A 115 -2.56 -0.88 -1.55
N LYS A 116 -3.38 -0.72 -0.50
CA LYS A 116 -4.84 -0.55 -0.64
C LYS A 116 -5.20 0.68 -1.47
N GLU A 117 -4.47 1.80 -1.33
CA GLU A 117 -4.67 3.01 -2.15
C GLU A 117 -4.35 2.79 -3.65
N LEU A 118 -3.47 1.82 -4.00
CA LEU A 118 -3.14 1.48 -5.39
C LEU A 118 -4.15 0.57 -6.08
N ILE A 119 -4.88 -0.27 -5.32
CA ILE A 119 -5.85 -1.22 -5.86
C ILE A 119 -6.94 -0.57 -6.75
N PRO A 120 -7.52 0.59 -6.42
CA PRO A 120 -8.51 1.22 -7.31
C PRO A 120 -7.89 1.96 -8.51
N ILE A 121 -6.57 2.23 -8.51
CA ILE A 121 -5.92 3.00 -9.57
C ILE A 121 -5.76 2.15 -10.83
N ARG A 122 -6.20 2.65 -11.99
CA ARG A 122 -6.01 1.94 -13.26
C ARG A 122 -4.53 1.80 -13.61
N LEU A 123 -4.14 0.65 -14.15
CA LEU A 123 -2.74 0.39 -14.50
C LEU A 123 -2.16 1.40 -15.50
N ASN A 124 -2.99 1.94 -16.41
CA ASN A 124 -2.56 2.97 -17.35
C ASN A 124 -2.35 4.37 -16.73
N ALA A 125 -2.78 4.57 -15.49
CA ALA A 125 -2.53 5.80 -14.72
C ALA A 125 -1.28 5.68 -13.83
N ILE A 126 -0.69 4.48 -13.71
CA ILE A 126 0.57 4.26 -13.01
C ILE A 126 1.71 4.70 -13.93
N THR A 127 2.51 5.66 -13.49
CA THR A 127 3.61 6.21 -14.29
C THR A 127 4.90 5.37 -14.15
N ASP A 128 5.86 5.58 -15.04
CA ASP A 128 7.19 4.94 -14.91
C ASP A 128 7.90 5.31 -13.60
N GLU A 129 7.69 6.54 -13.12
CA GLU A 129 8.20 7.00 -11.82
C GLU A 129 7.54 6.22 -10.67
N ASP A 130 6.23 5.98 -10.73
CA ASP A 130 5.54 5.14 -9.75
C ASP A 130 6.11 3.72 -9.73
N VAL A 131 6.33 3.13 -10.91
CA VAL A 131 6.92 1.78 -11.05
C VAL A 131 8.34 1.75 -10.47
N TYR A 132 9.15 2.78 -10.76
CA TYR A 132 10.50 2.92 -10.21
C TYR A 132 10.49 2.98 -8.68
N ARG A 133 9.62 3.81 -8.09
CA ARG A 133 9.48 3.95 -6.63
C ARG A 133 8.97 2.68 -5.96
N MET A 134 7.91 2.08 -6.50
CA MET A 134 7.36 0.82 -5.99
C MET A 134 8.39 -0.31 -6.08
N GLY A 135 9.23 -0.31 -7.12
CA GLY A 135 10.09 -1.42 -7.46
C GLY A 135 9.31 -2.55 -8.14
N LEU A 136 10.01 -3.31 -8.98
CA LEU A 136 9.41 -4.32 -9.87
C LEU A 136 8.60 -5.40 -9.11
N ARG A 137 9.05 -5.80 -7.92
CA ARG A 137 8.39 -6.85 -7.14
C ARG A 137 7.02 -6.40 -6.63
N THR A 138 6.94 -5.19 -6.09
CA THR A 138 5.68 -4.59 -5.62
C THR A 138 4.74 -4.33 -6.79
N TYR A 139 5.26 -3.82 -7.91
CA TYR A 139 4.46 -3.61 -9.13
C TYR A 139 3.91 -4.94 -9.70
N ARG A 140 4.72 -6.00 -9.73
CA ARG A 140 4.26 -7.34 -10.13
C ARG A 140 3.16 -7.85 -9.20
N LYS A 141 3.30 -7.64 -7.89
CA LYS A 141 2.28 -8.05 -6.92
C LYS A 141 0.97 -7.29 -7.16
N LEU A 142 1.04 -5.96 -7.33
CA LEU A 142 -0.13 -5.13 -7.65
C LEU A 142 -0.85 -5.59 -8.91
N THR A 143 -0.12 -5.81 -10.01
CA THR A 143 -0.70 -6.23 -11.30
C THR A 143 -1.32 -7.62 -11.21
N THR A 144 -0.65 -8.57 -10.58
CA THR A 144 -1.19 -9.94 -10.39
C THR A 144 -2.43 -9.93 -9.49
N THR A 145 -2.43 -9.16 -8.40
CA THR A 145 -3.60 -9.03 -7.52
C THR A 145 -4.79 -8.44 -8.26
N LYS A 146 -4.58 -7.42 -9.09
CA LYS A 146 -5.64 -6.84 -9.93
C LYS A 146 -6.21 -7.83 -10.93
N GLU A 147 -5.36 -8.62 -11.57
CA GLU A 147 -5.79 -9.66 -12.50
C GLU A 147 -6.66 -10.72 -11.80
N LEU A 148 -6.25 -11.18 -10.62
CA LEU A 148 -7.05 -12.12 -9.81
C LEU A 148 -8.42 -11.53 -9.44
N ILE A 149 -8.46 -10.28 -8.97
CA ILE A 149 -9.71 -9.59 -8.64
C ILE A 149 -10.62 -9.49 -9.89
N GLU A 150 -10.06 -9.11 -11.04
CA GLU A 150 -10.83 -9.03 -12.29
C GLU A 150 -11.38 -10.39 -12.72
N ASP A 151 -10.66 -11.49 -12.49
CA ASP A 151 -11.14 -12.84 -12.77
C ASP A 151 -12.26 -13.25 -11.82
N GLU A 152 -12.15 -12.95 -10.52
CA GLU A 152 -13.24 -13.18 -9.56
C GLU A 152 -14.49 -12.40 -9.93
N TRP A 153 -14.34 -11.14 -10.34
CA TRP A 153 -15.46 -10.33 -10.81
C TRP A 153 -16.17 -10.95 -12.01
N LYS A 154 -15.42 -11.51 -12.97
CA LYS A 154 -15.98 -12.21 -14.14
C LYS A 154 -16.71 -13.48 -13.70
N VAL A 155 -16.13 -14.25 -12.80
CA VAL A 155 -16.74 -15.49 -12.26
C VAL A 155 -18.06 -15.15 -11.56
N VAL A 156 -18.04 -14.25 -10.58
CA VAL A 156 -19.23 -13.84 -9.83
C VAL A 156 -20.28 -13.22 -10.75
N ALA A 157 -19.89 -12.39 -11.72
CA ALA A 157 -20.84 -11.79 -12.65
C ALA A 157 -21.55 -12.82 -13.54
N MET A 158 -20.83 -13.87 -13.96
CA MET A 158 -21.34 -14.86 -14.91
C MET A 158 -22.03 -16.05 -14.24
N LEU A 159 -21.61 -16.42 -13.03
CA LEU A 159 -22.02 -17.63 -12.34
C LEU A 159 -22.79 -17.27 -11.07
N PRO A 160 -24.12 -17.10 -11.14
CA PRO A 160 -24.93 -16.98 -9.93
C PRO A 160 -24.79 -18.25 -9.06
N PRO A 161 -24.87 -18.11 -7.73
CA PRO A 161 -24.94 -19.27 -6.85
C PRO A 161 -26.13 -20.17 -7.23
N PRO A 162 -25.96 -21.50 -7.24
CA PRO A 162 -27.02 -22.42 -7.64
C PRO A 162 -28.15 -22.46 -6.61
N ILE A 163 -29.38 -22.69 -7.08
CA ILE A 163 -30.52 -22.98 -6.20
C ILE A 163 -30.53 -24.49 -5.91
N GLU A 164 -29.77 -24.92 -4.91
CA GLU A 164 -29.55 -26.35 -4.61
C GLU A 164 -30.78 -27.06 -4.05
N PHE A 165 -31.76 -26.31 -3.52
CA PHE A 165 -32.93 -26.87 -2.86
C PHE A 165 -34.21 -26.62 -3.67
N GLU A 166 -34.88 -27.71 -4.05
CA GLU A 166 -36.27 -27.65 -4.50
C GLU A 166 -37.18 -27.46 -3.28
N SER A 167 -37.77 -26.27 -3.14
CA SER A 167 -38.74 -26.05 -2.08
C SER A 167 -40.03 -26.80 -2.39
N THR A 168 -40.66 -27.38 -1.36
CA THR A 168 -41.95 -28.08 -1.51
C THR A 168 -43.09 -27.16 -2.00
N GLY A 169 -42.92 -25.85 -1.85
CA GLY A 169 -43.83 -24.81 -2.37
C GLY A 169 -43.53 -24.36 -3.80
N CYS A 170 -42.39 -24.76 -4.38
CA CYS A 170 -42.03 -24.40 -5.74
C CYS A 170 -42.70 -25.36 -6.74
N LYS A 171 -43.50 -24.80 -7.65
CA LYS A 171 -44.20 -25.58 -8.68
C LYS A 171 -43.40 -25.74 -9.98
N ASP A 172 -42.38 -24.90 -10.16
CA ASP A 172 -41.57 -24.83 -11.38
C ASP A 172 -40.17 -24.29 -11.02
N HIS A 173 -39.32 -25.21 -10.54
CA HIS A 173 -37.97 -24.88 -10.05
C HIS A 173 -37.04 -24.45 -11.19
N ASP A 174 -37.18 -25.07 -12.35
CA ASP A 174 -36.42 -24.71 -13.56
C ASP A 174 -36.68 -23.25 -13.95
N LYS A 175 -37.94 -22.81 -13.90
CA LYS A 175 -38.28 -21.41 -14.12
C LYS A 175 -37.66 -20.49 -13.07
N CYS A 176 -37.69 -20.85 -11.78
CA CYS A 176 -37.05 -20.05 -10.73
C CYS A 176 -35.54 -19.92 -10.97
N CYS A 177 -34.88 -21.01 -11.32
CA CYS A 177 -33.45 -21.02 -11.66
C CYS A 177 -33.14 -20.15 -12.89
N ALA A 178 -33.99 -20.19 -13.92
CA ALA A 178 -33.84 -19.36 -15.10
C ALA A 178 -34.03 -17.87 -14.79
N VAL A 179 -35.04 -17.52 -13.98
CA VAL A 179 -35.30 -16.15 -13.50
C VAL A 179 -34.12 -15.63 -12.70
N TRP A 180 -33.60 -16.43 -11.76
CA TRP A 180 -32.45 -16.05 -10.95
C TRP A 180 -31.22 -15.76 -11.82
N LYS A 181 -30.90 -16.65 -12.77
CA LYS A 181 -29.78 -16.45 -13.70
C LYS A 181 -29.92 -15.18 -14.54
N ASP A 182 -31.11 -14.94 -15.06
CA ASP A 182 -31.39 -13.77 -15.90
C ASP A 182 -31.27 -12.45 -15.10
N ILE A 183 -31.86 -12.40 -13.91
CA ILE A 183 -31.85 -11.23 -13.04
C ILE A 183 -30.44 -10.97 -12.49
N TRP A 184 -29.72 -12.01 -12.08
CA TRP A 184 -28.34 -11.91 -11.63
C TRP A 184 -27.45 -11.22 -12.66
N TRP A 185 -27.49 -11.68 -13.91
CA TRP A 185 -26.73 -11.06 -14.99
C TRP A 185 -27.19 -9.62 -15.26
N LYS A 186 -28.50 -9.38 -15.40
CA LYS A 186 -29.06 -8.07 -15.75
C LYS A 186 -28.79 -7.01 -14.69
N CYS A 187 -28.77 -7.38 -13.42
CA CYS A 187 -28.61 -6.47 -12.30
C CYS A 187 -27.17 -6.49 -11.78
N LEU A 188 -26.73 -7.57 -11.15
CA LEU A 188 -25.42 -7.64 -10.51
C LEU A 188 -24.29 -7.75 -11.53
N GLY A 189 -24.34 -8.73 -12.45
CA GLY A 189 -23.23 -9.01 -13.37
C GLY A 189 -22.82 -7.80 -14.20
N ARG A 190 -23.78 -7.05 -14.74
CA ARG A 190 -23.51 -5.79 -15.46
C ARG A 190 -22.95 -4.68 -14.58
N LYS A 191 -23.32 -4.64 -13.29
CA LYS A 191 -22.81 -3.65 -12.34
C LYS A 191 -21.37 -3.95 -11.92
N LEU A 192 -21.06 -5.21 -11.63
CA LEU A 192 -19.69 -5.67 -11.36
C LEU A 192 -18.76 -5.35 -12.55
N LEU A 193 -19.20 -5.65 -13.77
CA LEU A 193 -18.37 -5.48 -14.97
C LEU A 193 -18.47 -4.09 -15.61
N HIS A 194 -19.00 -3.08 -14.90
CA HIS A 194 -19.16 -1.75 -15.48
C HIS A 194 -17.78 -1.07 -15.70
N PRO A 195 -17.42 -0.66 -16.92
CA PRO A 195 -16.03 -0.28 -17.27
C PRO A 195 -15.51 0.99 -16.58
N LEU A 196 -16.40 1.87 -16.12
CA LEU A 196 -16.04 3.15 -15.50
C LEU A 196 -16.35 3.22 -14.01
N LYS A 197 -17.24 2.37 -13.53
CA LYS A 197 -17.82 2.44 -12.18
C LYS A 197 -18.32 1.05 -11.81
N PRO A 198 -17.41 0.08 -11.73
CA PRO A 198 -17.77 -1.25 -11.30
C PRO A 198 -18.27 -1.20 -9.85
N LEU A 199 -19.17 -2.12 -9.51
CA LEU A 199 -19.55 -2.36 -8.11
C LEU A 199 -18.42 -3.18 -7.45
N PRO A 200 -17.79 -2.72 -6.35
CA PRO A 200 -16.83 -3.52 -5.61
C PRO A 200 -17.48 -4.82 -5.08
N LEU A 201 -16.75 -5.94 -5.05
CA LEU A 201 -17.35 -7.20 -4.53
C LEU A 201 -17.78 -7.06 -3.07
N SER A 202 -17.07 -6.25 -2.27
CA SER A 202 -17.45 -5.95 -0.89
C SER A 202 -18.85 -5.32 -0.73
N GLU A 203 -19.40 -4.72 -1.78
CA GLU A 203 -20.75 -4.14 -1.80
C GLU A 203 -21.79 -5.04 -2.48
N ALA A 204 -21.36 -6.12 -3.13
CA ALA A 204 -22.21 -6.98 -3.96
C ALA A 204 -23.29 -7.70 -3.14
N ALA A 205 -22.96 -8.18 -1.93
CA ALA A 205 -23.93 -8.85 -1.06
C ALA A 205 -25.13 -7.94 -0.75
N ASN A 206 -24.86 -6.72 -0.27
CA ASN A 206 -25.91 -5.74 0.04
C ASN A 206 -26.73 -5.37 -1.20
N PHE A 207 -26.05 -5.19 -2.34
CA PHE A 207 -26.74 -4.91 -3.61
C PHE A 207 -27.71 -6.03 -4.01
N VAL A 208 -27.32 -7.29 -3.83
CA VAL A 208 -28.18 -8.44 -4.12
C VAL A 208 -29.38 -8.50 -3.18
N LEU A 209 -29.19 -8.22 -1.88
CA LEU A 209 -30.27 -8.24 -0.88
C LEU A 209 -31.36 -7.18 -1.14
N ASP A 210 -31.00 -6.07 -1.78
CA ASP A 210 -31.92 -4.99 -2.13
C ASP A 210 -32.61 -5.19 -3.50
N MET A 211 -32.25 -6.26 -4.23
CA MET A 211 -32.72 -6.49 -5.59
C MET A 211 -34.14 -7.07 -5.63
N GLU A 212 -35.01 -6.52 -6.46
CA GLU A 212 -36.29 -7.14 -6.77
C GLU A 212 -36.12 -8.33 -7.72
N VAL A 213 -36.69 -9.48 -7.35
CA VAL A 213 -36.61 -10.72 -8.15
C VAL A 213 -37.99 -11.19 -8.63
N PRO A 214 -38.67 -10.45 -9.53
CA PRO A 214 -40.00 -10.80 -9.99
C PRO A 214 -40.00 -12.14 -10.76
N GLY A 215 -41.03 -12.95 -10.53
CA GLY A 215 -41.22 -14.22 -11.23
C GLY A 215 -40.57 -15.43 -10.56
N MET A 216 -39.96 -15.25 -9.39
CA MET A 216 -39.52 -16.33 -8.50
C MET A 216 -40.49 -16.50 -7.32
N THR A 217 -40.59 -17.72 -6.77
CA THR A 217 -41.38 -17.98 -5.55
C THR A 217 -40.70 -17.40 -4.32
N SER A 218 -41.49 -17.11 -3.28
CA SER A 218 -40.99 -16.59 -2.00
C SER A 218 -39.95 -17.50 -1.35
N GLU A 219 -40.16 -18.81 -1.43
CA GLU A 219 -39.30 -19.83 -0.82
C GLU A 219 -37.95 -19.92 -1.54
N CYS A 220 -37.94 -19.95 -2.88
CA CYS A 220 -36.69 -19.94 -3.66
C CYS A 220 -35.95 -18.61 -3.47
N HIS A 221 -36.67 -17.49 -3.37
CA HIS A 221 -36.08 -16.18 -3.07
C HIS A 221 -35.38 -16.15 -1.72
N GLN A 222 -36.09 -16.57 -0.67
CA GLN A 222 -35.53 -16.60 0.67
C GLN A 222 -34.29 -17.51 0.75
N ALA A 223 -34.36 -18.71 0.17
CA ALA A 223 -33.21 -19.61 0.13
C ALA A 223 -31.98 -18.98 -0.54
N MET A 224 -32.19 -18.20 -1.61
CA MET A 224 -31.10 -17.49 -2.27
C MET A 224 -30.50 -16.38 -1.42
N MET A 225 -31.35 -15.57 -0.77
CA MET A 225 -30.87 -14.52 0.12
C MET A 225 -30.11 -15.11 1.31
N GLU A 226 -30.59 -16.22 1.88
CA GLU A 226 -29.88 -16.95 2.94
C GLU A 226 -28.50 -17.45 2.47
N LEU A 227 -28.40 -18.02 1.27
CA LEU A 227 -27.13 -18.45 0.70
C LEU A 227 -26.15 -17.28 0.51
N ILE A 228 -26.65 -16.12 0.08
CA ILE A 228 -25.86 -14.90 -0.09
C ILE A 228 -25.35 -14.36 1.25
N VAL A 229 -26.17 -14.39 2.30
CA VAL A 229 -25.80 -13.92 3.65
C VAL A 229 -24.82 -14.87 4.34
N LEU A 230 -25.01 -16.18 4.17
CA LEU A 230 -24.18 -17.19 4.84
C LEU A 230 -22.89 -17.51 4.07
N GLY A 231 -22.86 -17.26 2.76
CA GLY A 231 -21.72 -17.51 1.91
C GLY A 231 -20.63 -16.44 2.05
N ASP A 232 -19.41 -16.80 1.68
CA ASP A 232 -18.24 -15.90 1.64
C ASP A 232 -17.80 -15.58 0.20
N GLY A 233 -18.65 -15.88 -0.80
CA GLY A 233 -18.33 -15.75 -2.23
C GLY A 233 -18.01 -14.33 -2.71
N PHE A 234 -18.24 -13.30 -1.87
CA PHE A 234 -17.89 -11.91 -2.16
C PHE A 234 -16.62 -11.43 -1.43
N GLU A 235 -16.00 -12.27 -0.59
CA GLU A 235 -14.82 -11.90 0.21
C GLU A 235 -13.49 -12.15 -0.52
N GLU A 236 -13.50 -12.84 -1.66
CA GLU A 236 -12.26 -13.22 -2.38
C GLU A 236 -11.40 -12.02 -2.79
N GLU A 237 -12.01 -10.90 -3.19
CA GLU A 237 -11.28 -9.65 -3.49
C GLU A 237 -10.43 -9.21 -2.30
N LYS A 238 -11.02 -9.19 -1.10
CA LYS A 238 -10.34 -8.82 0.13
C LYS A 238 -9.23 -9.81 0.47
N LYS A 239 -9.49 -11.12 0.33
CA LYS A 239 -8.50 -12.18 0.57
C LYS A 239 -7.27 -12.01 -0.35
N HIS A 240 -7.47 -11.66 -1.62
CA HIS A 240 -6.36 -11.40 -2.55
C HIS A 240 -5.53 -10.17 -2.17
N ILE A 241 -6.17 -9.11 -1.69
CA ILE A 241 -5.49 -7.90 -1.23
C ILE A 241 -4.69 -8.17 0.04
N GLU A 242 -5.30 -8.83 1.03
CA GLU A 242 -4.65 -9.19 2.31
C GLU A 242 -3.45 -10.11 2.08
N LYS A 243 -3.62 -11.15 1.27
CA LYS A 243 -2.53 -12.07 0.90
C LYS A 243 -1.36 -11.32 0.24
N ALA A 244 -1.66 -10.35 -0.61
CA ALA A 244 -0.64 -9.55 -1.28
C ALA A 244 0.14 -8.66 -0.30
N ILE A 245 -0.54 -8.05 0.65
CA ILE A 245 0.07 -7.23 1.71
C ILE A 245 0.98 -8.09 2.58
N GLU A 246 0.50 -9.25 3.04
CA GLU A 246 1.29 -10.21 3.83
C GLU A 246 2.59 -10.61 3.11
N ASP A 247 2.51 -10.89 1.81
CA ASP A 247 3.69 -11.27 1.00
C ASP A 247 4.71 -10.12 0.86
N LEU A 248 4.23 -8.87 0.85
CA LEU A 248 5.09 -7.68 0.79
C LEU A 248 5.75 -7.42 2.15
N GLU A 249 5.01 -7.54 3.24
CA GLU A 249 5.52 -7.39 4.60
C GLU A 249 6.54 -8.49 4.95
N ALA A 250 6.25 -9.74 4.61
CA ALA A 250 7.18 -10.86 4.82
C ALA A 250 8.52 -10.61 4.11
N TYR A 251 8.47 -10.13 2.88
CA TYR A 251 9.68 -9.80 2.13
C TYR A 251 10.48 -8.66 2.75
N GLN A 252 9.80 -7.64 3.27
CA GLN A 252 10.46 -6.55 3.99
C GLN A 252 11.12 -7.04 5.30
N LYS A 253 10.75 -8.20 5.84
CA LYS A 253 11.46 -8.81 6.98
C LYS A 253 12.68 -9.62 6.57
N ASP A 254 12.67 -10.19 5.36
CA ASP A 254 13.75 -11.05 4.84
C ASP A 254 14.92 -10.29 4.19
N THR A 255 14.69 -9.02 3.80
CA THR A 255 15.72 -8.15 3.19
C THR A 255 16.44 -7.34 4.25
#